data_AF-A0A533V7R6-F1
#
_entry.id   AF-A0A533V7R6-F1
#
_cell.length_a   1.000
_cell.length_b   1.000
_cell.length_c   1.000
_cell.angle_alpha   90.00
_cell.angle_beta   90.00
_cell.angle_gamma   90.00
#
_symmetry.space_group_name_H-M   'P 1'
#
loop_
_entity.id
_entity.type
_entity.pdbx_description
1 polymer ?
#
loop_
_entity_poly.entity_id
_entity_poly.type
_entity_poly.pdbx_seq_one_letter_code
_entity_poly.pdbx_strand_id
1 'polypeptide(L)'
;GIFWNEVEQAMVEDPAIEVEEYYIDNMTQQLVKNPERFNNSILVSTNLFMDIISECASGNVGSIGNVYSANMGDSYAMFEPAHGSSPKYKRLNKVNPTAAILSGAWMAEYLGEPHIRNAIFAATEQVINEGKYVTYDIGGN
;
A
#
# COMPACT_ATOMS: atom_id res chain seq x y z
N GLY A 1 -26.17 5.15 2.37
CA GLY A 1 -26.03 5.09 0.89
C GLY A 1 -25.57 3.70 0.51
N ILE A 2 -25.73 3.23 -0.73
CA ILE A 2 -25.55 1.78 -1.07
C ILE A 2 -24.28 1.17 -0.44
N PHE A 3 -23.12 1.81 -0.63
CA PHE A 3 -21.86 1.35 -0.02
C PHE A 3 -21.93 1.19 1.51
N TRP A 4 -22.44 2.20 2.22
CA TRP A 4 -22.57 2.16 3.68
C TRP A 4 -23.55 1.08 4.15
N ASN A 5 -24.65 0.89 3.43
CA ASN A 5 -25.63 -0.13 3.77
C ASN A 5 -25.02 -1.55 3.67
N GLU A 6 -24.12 -1.80 2.71
CA GLU A 6 -23.40 -3.08 2.61
C GLU A 6 -22.38 -3.25 3.75
N VAL A 7 -21.72 -2.16 4.17
CA VAL A 7 -20.82 -2.19 5.36
C VAL A 7 -21.61 -2.54 6.62
N GLU A 8 -22.79 -1.94 6.82
CA GLU A 8 -23.66 -2.27 7.95
C GLU A 8 -24.11 -3.74 7.95
N GLN A 9 -24.35 -4.33 6.77
CA GLN A 9 -24.64 -5.76 6.67
C GLN A 9 -23.45 -6.63 7.04
N ALA A 10 -22.25 -6.30 6.55
CA ALA A 10 -21.02 -7.01 6.89
C ALA A 10 -20.73 -7.00 8.40
N MET A 11 -21.03 -5.89 9.09
CA MET A 11 -20.90 -5.80 10.56
C MET A 11 -21.85 -6.76 11.32
N VAL A 12 -23.02 -7.06 10.75
CA VAL A 12 -23.95 -8.03 11.34
C VAL A 12 -23.44 -9.46 11.13
N GLU A 13 -22.81 -9.73 10.00
CA GLU A 13 -22.23 -11.04 9.67
C GLU A 13 -20.97 -11.35 10.47
N ASP A 14 -20.13 -10.34 10.73
CA ASP A 14 -18.95 -10.45 11.58
C ASP A 14 -18.92 -9.37 12.68
N PRO A 15 -19.55 -9.64 13.84
CA PRO A 15 -19.60 -8.69 14.95
C PRO A 15 -18.25 -8.39 15.61
N ALA A 16 -17.18 -9.12 15.25
CA ALA A 16 -15.85 -8.85 15.78
C ALA A 16 -15.18 -7.64 15.09
N ILE A 17 -15.72 -7.18 13.95
CA ILE A 17 -15.19 -6.04 13.22
C ILE A 17 -15.79 -4.74 13.78
N GLU A 18 -14.95 -3.93 14.40
CA GLU A 18 -15.31 -2.55 14.77
C GLU A 18 -15.21 -1.64 13.54
N VAL A 19 -16.27 -0.85 13.29
CA VAL A 19 -16.33 0.09 12.17
C VAL A 19 -16.54 1.51 12.69
N GLU A 20 -15.72 2.44 12.21
CA GLU A 20 -15.84 3.88 12.47
C GLU A 20 -16.07 4.63 11.15
N GLU A 21 -17.13 5.43 11.07
CA GLU A 21 -17.44 6.22 9.87
C GLU A 21 -16.57 7.49 9.81
N TYR A 22 -16.02 7.76 8.62
CA TYR A 22 -15.32 9.00 8.31
C TYR A 22 -15.86 9.64 7.03
N TYR A 23 -16.16 10.94 7.10
CA TYR A 23 -16.27 11.76 5.90
C TYR A 23 -14.90 11.99 5.27
N ILE A 24 -14.86 12.05 3.93
CA ILE A 24 -13.62 12.10 3.14
C ILE A 24 -12.75 13.32 3.47
N ASP A 25 -13.36 14.46 3.79
CA ASP A 25 -12.67 15.68 4.19
C ASP A 25 -11.97 15.53 5.54
N ASN A 26 -12.62 14.92 6.53
CA ASN A 26 -12.01 14.61 7.81
C ASN A 26 -10.95 13.50 7.68
N MET A 27 -11.22 12.45 6.89
CA MET A 27 -10.26 11.37 6.64
C MET A 27 -8.92 11.91 6.11
N THR A 28 -8.97 12.74 5.07
CA THR A 28 -7.75 13.35 4.49
C THR A 28 -7.04 14.28 5.48
N GLN A 29 -7.78 15.04 6.32
CA GLN A 29 -7.17 15.83 7.38
C GLN A 29 -6.49 14.97 8.46
N GLN A 30 -7.11 13.85 8.87
CA GLN A 30 -6.53 12.96 9.89
C GLN A 30 -5.31 12.21 9.37
N LEU A 31 -5.29 11.81 8.09
CA LEU A 31 -4.10 11.18 7.48
C LEU A 31 -2.88 12.09 7.52
N VAL A 32 -3.07 13.41 7.49
CA VAL A 32 -1.97 14.39 7.60
C VAL A 32 -1.65 14.70 9.06
N LYS A 33 -2.68 14.92 9.90
CA LYS A 33 -2.50 15.40 11.28
C LYS A 33 -2.13 14.30 12.26
N ASN A 34 -2.76 13.13 12.15
CA ASN A 34 -2.71 12.03 13.10
C ASN A 34 -2.67 10.65 12.39
N PRO A 35 -1.72 10.39 11.47
CA PRO A 35 -1.68 9.15 10.67
C PRO A 35 -1.63 7.87 11.54
N GLU A 36 -0.95 7.93 12.69
CA GLU A 36 -0.80 6.81 13.63
C GLU A 36 -2.13 6.23 14.13
N ARG A 37 -3.20 7.02 14.07
CA ARG A 37 -4.55 6.52 14.40
C ARG A 37 -4.95 5.32 13.54
N PHE A 38 -4.42 5.22 12.32
CA PHE A 38 -4.79 4.20 11.34
C PHE A 38 -3.78 3.05 11.24
N ASN A 39 -2.71 3.03 12.04
CA ASN A 39 -1.60 2.06 11.93
C ASN A 39 -2.05 0.58 12.05
N ASN A 40 -3.19 0.32 12.69
CA ASN A 40 -3.79 -1.01 12.81
C ASN A 40 -5.24 -1.03 12.30
N SER A 41 -5.54 -0.20 11.31
CA SER A 41 -6.90 -0.06 10.76
C SER A 41 -6.89 -0.37 9.27
N ILE A 42 -8.00 -0.92 8.78
CA ILE A 42 -8.26 -1.07 7.36
C ILE A 42 -9.10 0.13 6.92
N LEU A 43 -8.62 0.85 5.91
CA LEU A 43 -9.39 1.93 5.27
C LEU A 43 -10.12 1.35 4.06
N VAL A 44 -11.44 1.55 4.01
CA VAL A 44 -12.29 1.05 2.93
C VAL A 44 -13.22 2.16 2.44
N SER A 45 -13.33 2.30 1.12
CA SER A 45 -14.20 3.29 0.50
C SER A 45 -14.50 2.91 -0.96
N THR A 46 -15.24 3.75 -1.66
CA THR A 46 -15.51 3.60 -3.09
C THR A 46 -14.27 3.95 -3.93
N ASN A 47 -14.26 3.52 -5.20
CA ASN A 47 -13.12 3.62 -6.10
C ASN A 47 -12.45 5.02 -6.13
N LEU A 48 -13.22 6.09 -6.41
CA LEU A 48 -12.67 7.46 -6.49
C LEU A 48 -12.12 7.96 -5.15
N PHE A 49 -12.79 7.64 -4.04
CA PHE A 49 -12.32 8.09 -2.73
C PHE A 49 -11.11 7.30 -2.27
N MET A 50 -11.04 6.01 -2.58
CA MET A 50 -9.85 5.22 -2.26
C MET A 50 -8.63 5.65 -3.07
N ASP A 51 -8.77 6.02 -4.34
CA ASP A 51 -7.68 6.58 -5.14
C ASP A 51 -7.05 7.80 -4.45
N ILE A 52 -7.89 8.73 -3.97
CA ILE A 52 -7.45 9.92 -3.23
C ILE A 52 -6.84 9.55 -1.86
N ILE A 53 -7.49 8.65 -1.11
CA ILE A 53 -7.03 8.24 0.21
C ILE A 53 -5.67 7.53 0.12
N SER A 54 -5.49 6.61 -0.84
CA SER A 54 -4.24 5.88 -0.99
C SER A 54 -3.09 6.79 -1.40
N GLU A 55 -3.32 7.81 -2.24
CA GLU A 55 -2.31 8.80 -2.58
C GLU A 55 -2.00 9.75 -1.40
N CYS A 56 -2.99 10.10 -0.59
CA CYS A 56 -2.75 10.86 0.63
C CYS A 56 -1.92 10.05 1.64
N ALA A 57 -2.24 8.76 1.81
CA ALA A 57 -1.49 7.85 2.68
C ALA A 57 -0.07 7.60 2.15
N SER A 58 0.11 7.48 0.83
CA SER A 58 1.42 7.30 0.20
C SER A 58 2.36 8.48 0.49
N GLY A 59 1.81 9.70 0.63
CA GLY A 59 2.58 10.89 1.01
C GLY A 59 3.18 10.86 2.42
N ASN A 60 2.65 10.01 3.31
CA ASN A 60 3.26 9.76 4.63
C ASN A 60 4.43 8.77 4.54
N VAL A 61 4.53 8.01 3.45
CA VAL A 61 5.65 7.10 3.18
C VAL A 61 6.75 7.92 2.52
N GLY A 62 7.95 7.94 3.12
CA GLY A 62 9.06 8.80 2.69
C GLY A 62 9.45 8.70 1.21
N SER A 63 9.05 7.62 0.52
CA SER A 63 9.10 7.53 -0.94
C SER A 63 7.92 6.72 -1.50
N ILE A 64 7.29 7.23 -2.56
CA ILE A 64 6.31 6.49 -3.37
C ILE A 64 6.92 5.23 -4.01
N GLY A 65 8.25 5.17 -4.16
CA GLY A 65 8.98 4.00 -4.62
C GLY A 65 8.88 2.80 -3.68
N ASN A 66 8.30 2.98 -2.48
CA ASN A 66 8.08 1.93 -1.49
C ASN A 66 6.61 1.48 -1.41
N VAL A 67 5.73 2.02 -2.25
CA VAL A 67 4.29 1.75 -2.20
C VAL A 67 3.92 0.70 -3.25
N TYR A 68 3.53 -0.47 -2.77
CA TYR A 68 3.16 -1.65 -3.55
C TYR A 68 1.66 -1.91 -3.43
N SER A 69 1.07 -2.54 -4.45
CA SER A 69 -0.38 -2.79 -4.50
C SER A 69 -0.72 -4.17 -5.07
N ALA A 70 -1.95 -4.58 -4.83
CA ALA A 70 -2.54 -5.77 -5.40
C ALA A 70 -3.98 -5.46 -5.83
N ASN A 71 -4.32 -5.87 -7.05
CA ASN A 71 -5.68 -5.89 -7.55
C ASN A 71 -6.18 -7.34 -7.46
N MET A 72 -7.15 -7.58 -6.59
CA MET A 72 -7.68 -8.92 -6.30
C MET A 72 -9.01 -9.13 -7.02
N GLY A 73 -9.16 -10.26 -7.69
CA GLY A 73 -10.43 -10.72 -8.26
C GLY A 73 -10.70 -12.18 -7.93
N ASP A 74 -11.86 -12.68 -8.34
CA ASP A 74 -12.33 -14.03 -7.95
C ASP A 74 -11.42 -15.16 -8.42
N SER A 75 -10.84 -15.02 -9.62
CA SER A 75 -10.03 -16.07 -10.28
C SER A 75 -8.60 -15.65 -10.58
N TYR A 76 -8.31 -14.34 -10.53
CA TYR A 76 -7.02 -13.77 -10.92
C TYR A 76 -6.68 -12.61 -10.00
N ALA A 77 -5.38 -12.39 -9.81
CA ALA A 77 -4.84 -11.22 -9.11
C ALA A 77 -3.71 -10.58 -9.94
N MET A 78 -3.56 -9.28 -9.81
CA MET A 78 -2.48 -8.50 -10.43
C MET A 78 -1.72 -7.73 -9.36
N PHE A 79 -0.40 -7.88 -9.34
CA PHE A 79 0.48 -7.25 -8.36
C PHE A 79 1.36 -6.23 -9.07
N GLU A 80 1.34 -4.98 -8.62
CA GLU A 80 2.03 -3.89 -9.29
C GLU A 80 2.49 -2.81 -8.30
N PRO A 81 3.57 -2.07 -8.62
CA PRO A 81 3.89 -0.86 -7.87
C PRO A 81 2.77 0.17 -8.02
N ALA A 82 2.46 0.91 -6.95
CA ALA A 82 1.45 1.97 -7.02
C ALA A 82 1.94 3.20 -7.82
N HIS A 83 3.25 3.36 -7.98
CA HIS A 83 3.82 4.50 -8.68
C HIS A 83 3.80 4.37 -10.21
N GLY A 84 3.78 5.51 -10.90
CA GLY A 84 3.84 5.57 -12.36
C GLY A 84 5.20 5.27 -13.01
N SER A 85 5.25 5.40 -14.34
CA SER A 85 6.36 4.95 -15.20
C SER A 85 7.66 5.76 -15.14
N SER A 86 7.68 6.91 -14.46
CA SER A 86 8.83 7.82 -14.32
C SER A 86 9.68 7.99 -15.61
N PRO A 87 9.12 8.47 -16.75
CA PRO A 87 9.79 8.48 -18.06
C PRO A 87 11.15 9.20 -18.09
N LYS A 88 11.32 10.23 -17.25
CA LYS A 88 12.56 11.01 -17.09
C LYS A 88 13.77 10.16 -16.65
N TYR A 89 13.57 9.00 -16.04
CA TYR A 89 14.65 8.12 -15.57
C TYR A 89 14.84 6.86 -16.42
N LYS A 90 14.15 6.77 -17.57
CA LYS A 90 14.26 5.64 -18.48
C LYS A 90 15.71 5.43 -18.92
N ARG A 91 16.20 4.19 -18.80
CA ARG A 91 17.58 3.75 -19.15
C ARG A 91 18.71 4.39 -18.32
N LEU A 92 18.39 5.06 -17.21
CA LEU A 92 19.41 5.66 -16.34
C LEU A 92 19.82 4.76 -15.17
N ASN A 93 19.18 3.59 -15.01
CA ASN A 93 19.43 2.65 -13.91
C ASN A 93 19.41 3.33 -12.52
N LYS A 94 18.39 4.17 -12.29
CA LYS A 94 18.32 5.06 -11.12
C LYS A 94 17.10 4.83 -10.21
N VAL A 95 16.02 4.27 -10.75
CA VAL A 95 14.73 4.20 -10.06
C VAL A 95 14.76 3.15 -8.94
N ASN A 96 14.09 3.45 -7.83
CA ASN A 96 13.84 2.55 -6.73
C ASN A 96 12.98 1.34 -7.18
N PRO A 97 13.49 0.10 -7.11
CA PRO A 97 12.74 -1.09 -7.49
C PRO A 97 11.86 -1.64 -6.35
N THR A 98 11.90 -1.06 -5.16
CA THR A 98 11.32 -1.62 -3.92
C THR A 98 9.85 -1.97 -4.09
N ALA A 99 9.00 -1.06 -4.57
CA ALA A 99 7.58 -1.31 -4.76
C ALA A 99 7.32 -2.51 -5.70
N ALA A 100 8.05 -2.63 -6.80
CA ALA A 100 7.90 -3.76 -7.73
C ALA A 100 8.34 -5.09 -7.08
N ILE A 101 9.42 -5.06 -6.30
CA ILE A 101 9.92 -6.24 -5.57
C ILE A 101 8.89 -6.69 -4.52
N LEU A 102 8.35 -5.77 -3.72
CA LEU A 102 7.36 -6.08 -2.69
C LEU A 102 6.02 -6.53 -3.28
N SER A 103 5.62 -5.98 -4.43
CA SER A 103 4.47 -6.50 -5.20
C SER A 103 4.71 -7.95 -5.62
N GLY A 104 5.91 -8.28 -6.09
CA GLY A 104 6.31 -9.65 -6.39
C GLY A 104 6.32 -10.57 -5.16
N ALA A 105 6.62 -10.03 -3.97
CA ALA A 105 6.52 -10.78 -2.72
C ALA A 105 5.06 -11.16 -2.41
N TRP A 106 4.11 -10.24 -2.54
CA TRP A 106 2.69 -10.55 -2.41
C TRP A 106 2.19 -11.54 -3.46
N MET A 107 2.70 -11.44 -4.69
CA MET A 107 2.41 -12.45 -5.72
C MET A 107 2.90 -13.85 -5.30
N ALA A 108 4.10 -13.97 -4.72
CA ALA A 108 4.60 -15.25 -4.24
C ALA A 108 3.67 -15.85 -3.16
N GLU A 109 3.18 -15.03 -2.23
CA GLU A 109 2.20 -15.46 -1.23
C GLU A 109 0.89 -15.92 -1.88
N TYR A 110 0.37 -15.17 -2.85
CA TYR A 110 -0.83 -15.56 -3.62
C TYR A 110 -0.66 -16.91 -4.35
N LEU A 111 0.55 -17.23 -4.79
CA LEU A 111 0.90 -18.50 -5.43
C LEU A 111 1.16 -19.64 -4.44
N GLY A 112 0.95 -19.43 -3.14
CA GLY A 112 1.13 -20.44 -2.10
C GLY A 112 2.56 -20.51 -1.52
N GLU A 113 3.37 -19.48 -1.75
CA GLU A 113 4.78 -19.43 -1.32
C GLU A 113 5.05 -18.33 -0.27
N PRO A 114 4.41 -18.39 0.92
CA PRO A 114 4.54 -17.33 1.94
C PRO A 114 5.96 -17.22 2.50
N HIS A 115 6.75 -18.29 2.44
CA HIS A 115 8.14 -18.28 2.88
C HIS A 115 9.02 -17.43 1.95
N ILE A 116 8.75 -17.43 0.63
CA ILE A 116 9.43 -16.57 -0.35
C ILE A 116 9.06 -15.11 -0.08
N ARG A 117 7.75 -14.83 0.13
CA ARG A 117 7.28 -13.51 0.51
C ARG A 117 8.02 -12.99 1.74
N ASN A 118 8.07 -13.77 2.82
CA ASN A 118 8.77 -13.38 4.05
C ASN A 118 10.26 -13.12 3.83
N ALA A 119 10.93 -13.96 3.02
CA ALA A 119 12.35 -13.77 2.71
C ALA A 119 12.60 -12.47 1.93
N ILE A 120 11.74 -12.13 0.96
CA ILE A 120 11.84 -10.89 0.19
C ILE A 120 11.61 -9.67 1.10
N PHE A 121 10.54 -9.67 1.90
CA PHE A 121 10.25 -8.58 2.84
C PHE A 121 11.41 -8.34 3.81
N ALA A 122 11.91 -9.41 4.44
CA ALA A 122 13.02 -9.31 5.39
C ALA A 122 14.31 -8.79 4.74
N ALA A 123 14.64 -9.26 3.53
CA ALA A 123 15.82 -8.79 2.81
C ALA A 123 15.69 -7.31 2.39
N THR A 124 14.53 -6.91 1.90
CA THR A 124 14.26 -5.51 1.54
C THR A 124 14.33 -4.59 2.75
N GLU A 125 13.72 -4.99 3.87
CA GLU A 125 13.79 -4.24 5.13
C GLU A 125 15.24 -4.13 5.63
N GLN A 126 16.01 -5.22 5.60
CA GLN A 126 17.41 -5.22 5.99
C GLN A 126 18.25 -4.23 5.16
N VAL A 127 18.09 -4.23 3.84
CA VAL A 127 18.85 -3.34 2.94
C VAL A 127 18.48 -1.87 3.17
N ILE A 128 17.19 -1.57 3.31
CA ILE A 128 16.71 -0.21 3.55
C ILE A 128 17.22 0.29 4.92
N ASN A 129 17.13 -0.52 5.97
CA ASN A 129 17.59 -0.18 7.31
C ASN A 129 19.11 -0.06 7.42
N GLU A 130 19.87 -0.85 6.65
CA GLU A 130 21.33 -0.71 6.57
C GLU A 130 21.75 0.59 5.89
N GLY A 131 20.95 1.09 4.95
CA GLY A 131 21.13 2.41 4.31
C GLY A 131 22.36 2.56 3.41
N LYS A 132 23.19 1.51 3.25
CA LYS A 132 24.43 1.58 2.47
C LYS A 132 24.21 1.57 0.96
N TYR A 133 23.21 0.82 0.48
CA TYR A 133 22.91 0.62 -0.94
C TYR A 133 21.43 0.86 -1.20
N VAL A 134 21.02 2.10 -1.03
CA VAL A 134 19.65 2.55 -1.26
C VAL A 134 19.61 3.57 -2.39
N THR A 135 18.42 3.80 -2.96
CA THR A 135 18.24 4.74 -4.07
C THR A 135 18.05 6.18 -3.57
N TYR A 136 18.24 7.13 -4.48
CA TYR A 136 18.24 8.58 -4.21
C TYR A 136 16.99 9.10 -3.47
N ASP A 137 15.84 8.46 -3.66
CA ASP A 137 14.55 8.82 -3.08
C ASP A 137 14.40 8.44 -1.60
N ILE A 138 15.30 7.60 -1.08
CA ILE A 138 15.35 7.18 0.33
C ILE A 138 16.73 7.47 0.95
N GLY A 139 17.47 8.45 0.42
CA GLY A 139 18.72 8.96 1.00
C GLY A 139 20.02 8.45 0.37
N GLY A 140 19.94 7.66 -0.70
CA GLY A 140 21.10 7.18 -1.46
C GLY A 140 21.58 8.15 -2.55
N ASN A 141 22.37 7.63 -3.49
CA ASN A 141 22.91 8.38 -4.64
C ASN A 141 22.28 7.94 -5.97
#